data_AF-A0A075ID24-F1
#
_entry.id   AF-A0A075ID24-F1
#
_cell.length_a   1.000
_cell.length_b   1.000
_cell.length_c   1.000
_cell.angle_alpha   90.00
_cell.angle_beta   90.00
_cell.angle_gamma   90.00
#
_symmetry.space_group_name_H-M   'P 1'
#
loop_
_entity.id
_entity.type
_entity.pdbx_description
1 polymer ?
#
loop_
_entity_poly.entity_id
_entity_poly.type
_entity_poly.pdbx_seq_one_letter_code
_entity_poly.pdbx_strand_id
1 'polypeptide(L)'
;MPNITFTIPSVLNGGAGEKTTDIDANTLNDAFAKISETMGDDFKRRVLNEDGTPRSLINIYINGKNAKFSSGLDTTLSDGDVINILPAVAGGSSGTVGEVSDLSEKELDRYSRQIMLEEIGYQGQLKLKQAKICVVGVGGLGNPIVTRLAAMGVGKIRIVDRDVIELSNLHRQTMFNEDDVGQVKVETAAKKIT
;
A
#
# COMPACT_ATOMS: atom_id res chain seq x y z
N MET A 1 31.58 20.03 8.42
CA MET A 1 30.26 19.44 8.11
C MET A 1 30.20 18.14 8.89
N PRO A 2 29.06 17.80 9.50
CA PRO A 2 28.91 16.52 10.17
C PRO A 2 29.05 15.41 9.13
N ASN A 3 29.83 14.39 9.47
CA ASN A 3 29.94 13.17 8.69
C ASN A 3 28.81 12.25 9.08
N ILE A 4 27.97 11.87 8.11
CA ILE A 4 26.80 11.04 8.34
C ILE A 4 26.82 9.82 7.44
N THR A 5 26.12 8.79 7.86
CA THR A 5 26.01 7.54 7.12
C THR A 5 24.63 7.45 6.49
N PHE A 6 24.56 7.37 5.16
CA PHE A 6 23.30 7.28 4.41
C PHE A 6 23.08 5.86 3.88
N THR A 7 22.01 5.22 4.34
CA THR A 7 21.66 3.84 3.99
C THR A 7 20.50 3.80 2.99
N ILE A 8 20.77 3.18 1.85
CA ILE A 8 19.84 3.03 0.72
C ILE A 8 19.49 1.54 0.57
N PRO A 9 18.20 1.18 0.56
CA PRO A 9 17.78 -0.20 0.44
C PRO A 9 17.95 -0.71 -0.98
N SER A 10 18.04 -2.04 -1.09
CA SER A 10 18.31 -2.76 -2.34
C SER A 10 17.39 -2.35 -3.51
N VAL A 11 16.14 -2.03 -3.21
CA VAL A 11 15.13 -1.65 -4.21
C VAL A 11 15.39 -0.29 -4.86
N LEU A 12 16.15 0.59 -4.21
CA LEU A 12 16.52 1.92 -4.73
C LEU A 12 17.95 1.97 -5.26
N ASN A 13 18.75 0.90 -5.10
CA ASN A 13 20.15 0.86 -5.51
C ASN A 13 20.48 -0.16 -6.61
N GLY A 14 19.48 -0.84 -7.18
CA GLY A 14 19.67 -1.77 -8.29
C GLY A 14 19.80 -3.25 -7.90
N GLY A 15 19.47 -3.64 -6.65
CA GLY A 15 19.21 -5.04 -6.27
C GLY A 15 20.31 -5.77 -5.50
N ALA A 16 21.42 -5.10 -5.14
CA ALA A 16 22.61 -5.76 -4.56
C ALA A 16 22.72 -5.61 -3.03
N GLY A 17 21.62 -5.74 -2.29
CA GLY A 17 21.59 -5.55 -0.82
C GLY A 17 21.50 -4.08 -0.41
N GLU A 18 21.56 -3.78 0.89
CA GLU A 18 21.60 -2.38 1.36
C GLU A 18 22.95 -1.75 1.02
N LYS A 19 22.93 -0.50 0.55
CA LYS A 19 24.13 0.27 0.23
C LYS A 19 24.26 1.41 1.21
N THR A 20 25.39 1.48 1.87
CA THR A 20 25.72 2.53 2.83
C THR A 20 26.79 3.43 2.25
N THR A 21 26.59 4.74 2.34
CA THR A 21 27.53 5.76 1.83
C THR A 21 27.73 6.83 2.87
N ASP A 22 28.98 7.12 3.22
CA ASP A 22 29.31 8.22 4.13
C ASP A 22 29.38 9.53 3.36
N ILE A 23 28.68 10.55 3.86
CA ILE A 23 28.59 11.87 3.23
C ILE A 23 28.71 12.96 4.30
N ASP A 24 29.34 14.07 3.95
CA ASP A 24 29.39 15.24 4.82
C ASP A 24 28.18 16.13 4.52
N ALA A 25 27.24 16.30 5.45
CA ALA A 25 26.02 17.08 5.21
C ALA A 25 25.50 17.78 6.47
N ASN A 26 25.09 19.05 6.35
CA ASN A 26 24.58 19.82 7.51
C ASN A 26 23.07 19.63 7.76
N THR A 27 22.30 19.37 6.70
CA THR A 27 20.84 19.19 6.76
C THR A 27 20.41 18.00 5.93
N LEU A 28 19.18 17.52 6.14
CA LEU A 28 18.60 16.47 5.31
C LEU A 28 18.55 16.87 3.83
N ASN A 29 18.19 18.11 3.51
CA ASN A 29 18.16 18.59 2.13
C ASN A 29 19.54 18.48 1.45
N ASP A 30 20.59 18.92 2.14
CA ASP A 30 21.99 18.83 1.67
C ASP A 30 22.42 17.36 1.48
N ALA A 31 22.02 16.49 2.42
CA ALA A 31 22.26 15.05 2.32
C ALA A 31 21.60 14.42 1.08
N PHE A 32 20.32 14.75 0.82
CA PHE A 32 19.59 14.26 -0.36
C PHE A 32 20.15 14.78 -1.68
N ALA A 33 20.63 16.03 -1.72
CA ALA A 33 21.29 16.58 -2.90
C ALA A 33 22.57 15.80 -3.23
N LYS A 34 23.47 15.65 -2.25
CA LYS A 34 24.77 14.96 -2.42
C LYS A 34 24.63 13.48 -2.77
N ILE A 35 23.71 12.77 -2.11
CA ILE A 35 23.49 11.35 -2.42
C ILE A 35 22.85 11.17 -3.80
N SER A 36 22.02 12.12 -4.25
CA SER A 36 21.43 12.09 -5.59
C SER A 36 22.47 12.31 -6.68
N GLU A 37 23.47 13.18 -6.47
CA GLU A 37 24.61 13.33 -7.39
C GLU A 37 25.44 12.05 -7.50
N THR A 38 25.62 11.35 -6.38
CA THR A 38 26.39 10.09 -6.32
C THR A 38 25.64 8.92 -6.96
N MET A 39 24.31 8.88 -6.81
CA MET A 39 23.48 7.77 -7.29
C MET A 39 22.86 7.99 -8.67
N GLY A 40 22.94 9.21 -9.20
CA GLY A 40 22.47 9.58 -10.51
C GLY A 40 20.96 9.81 -10.61
N ASP A 41 20.53 10.14 -11.82
CA ASP A 41 19.18 10.66 -12.08
C ASP A 41 18.06 9.64 -11.83
N ASP A 42 18.32 8.33 -11.97
CA ASP A 42 17.31 7.29 -11.72
C ASP A 42 16.93 7.24 -10.23
N PHE A 43 17.91 7.31 -9.34
CA PHE A 43 17.67 7.40 -7.90
C PHE A 43 16.89 8.68 -7.56
N LYS A 44 17.34 9.83 -8.08
CA LYS A 44 16.69 11.12 -7.85
C LYS A 44 15.22 11.10 -8.25
N ARG A 45 14.89 10.53 -9.42
CA ARG A 45 13.51 10.39 -9.91
C ARG A 45 12.65 9.50 -9.02
N ARG A 46 13.21 8.46 -8.40
CA ARG A 46 12.49 7.52 -7.52
C ARG A 46 12.29 8.04 -6.10
N VAL A 47 13.14 8.97 -5.65
CA VAL A 47 13.18 9.40 -4.25
C VAL A 47 12.65 10.82 -4.07
N LEU A 48 12.87 11.72 -5.03
CA LEU A 48 12.47 13.13 -4.96
C LEU A 48 11.40 13.47 -6.01
N ASN A 49 10.60 14.50 -5.69
CA ASN A 49 9.71 15.21 -6.60
C ASN A 49 10.50 16.25 -7.42
N GLU A 50 9.85 16.87 -8.41
CA GLU A 50 10.46 17.92 -9.24
C GLU A 50 10.87 19.17 -8.44
N ASP A 51 10.18 19.44 -7.32
CA ASP A 51 10.47 20.53 -6.40
C ASP A 51 11.61 20.22 -5.40
N GLY A 52 12.21 19.03 -5.47
CA GLY A 52 13.29 18.58 -4.59
C GLY A 52 12.81 18.00 -3.25
N THR A 53 11.51 17.95 -2.99
CA THR A 53 10.97 17.28 -1.78
C THR A 53 10.97 15.76 -1.94
N PRO A 54 11.14 14.97 -0.86
CA PRO A 54 10.96 13.53 -0.92
C PRO A 54 9.56 13.15 -1.39
N ARG A 55 9.48 12.11 -2.22
CA ARG A 55 8.20 11.51 -2.59
C ARG A 55 7.50 10.98 -1.33
N SER A 56 6.17 11.07 -1.32
CA SER A 56 5.30 10.58 -0.24
C SER A 56 5.50 9.09 0.10
N LEU A 57 6.10 8.31 -0.80
CA LEU A 57 6.37 6.89 -0.64
C LEU A 57 7.75 6.58 -0.02
N ILE A 58 8.54 7.60 0.31
CA ILE A 58 9.86 7.46 0.94
C ILE A 58 9.74 7.86 2.40
N ASN A 59 9.85 6.88 3.30
CA ASN A 59 9.98 7.14 4.73
C ASN A 59 11.44 7.38 5.08
N ILE A 60 11.70 8.38 5.93
CA ILE A 60 13.05 8.78 6.31
C ILE A 60 13.20 8.57 7.81
N TYR A 61 14.31 7.94 8.21
CA TYR A 61 14.63 7.65 9.60
C TYR A 61 16.01 8.19 9.93
N ILE A 62 16.15 8.83 11.09
CA ILE A 62 17.45 9.26 11.63
C ILE A 62 17.68 8.48 12.92
N ASN A 63 18.78 7.75 13.00
CA ASN A 63 19.14 6.91 14.15
C ASN A 63 17.99 5.97 14.59
N GLY A 64 17.26 5.42 13.60
CA GLY A 64 16.14 4.50 13.82
C GLY A 64 14.81 5.14 14.22
N LYS A 65 14.73 6.46 14.40
CA LYS A 65 13.48 7.17 14.68
C LYS A 65 12.86 7.69 13.38
N ASN A 66 11.58 7.37 13.16
CA ASN A 66 10.84 7.87 12.00
C ASN A 66 10.75 9.39 12.10
N ALA A 67 11.21 10.07 11.06
CA ALA A 67 11.17 11.51 11.01
C ALA A 67 9.77 12.00 10.57
N LYS A 68 8.75 11.84 11.43
CA LYS A 68 7.51 12.64 11.32
C LYS A 68 7.88 14.05 11.78
N PHE A 69 8.38 14.84 10.84
CA PHE A 69 9.12 16.07 11.11
C PHE A 69 8.29 17.15 11.82
N SER A 70 8.92 17.87 12.75
CA SER A 70 8.49 19.22 13.16
C SER A 70 9.05 20.32 12.24
N SER A 71 10.11 20.03 11.46
CA SER A 71 10.88 21.01 10.66
C SER A 71 11.24 20.55 9.24
N GLY A 72 10.69 19.42 8.76
CA GLY A 72 10.90 18.89 7.41
C GLY A 72 12.36 18.60 7.03
N LEU A 73 12.69 18.95 5.78
CA LEU A 73 14.02 18.77 5.16
C LEU A 73 15.11 19.70 5.73
N ASP A 74 14.71 20.69 6.51
CA ASP A 74 15.62 21.64 7.16
C ASP A 74 16.14 21.11 8.50
N THR A 75 15.86 19.85 8.83
CA THR A 75 16.39 19.19 10.02
C THR A 75 17.92 19.16 9.97
N THR A 76 18.55 19.76 10.99
CA THR A 76 20.01 19.78 11.18
C THR A 76 20.52 18.40 11.60
N LEU A 77 21.65 17.99 11.03
CA LEU A 77 22.30 16.71 11.29
C LEU A 77 23.51 16.86 12.23
N SER A 78 23.79 15.81 13.00
CA SER A 78 24.95 15.70 13.89
C SER A 78 25.97 14.70 13.35
N ASP A 79 27.20 14.81 13.82
CA ASP A 79 28.29 13.92 13.42
C ASP A 79 28.01 12.48 13.88
N GLY A 80 28.11 11.52 12.97
CA GLY A 80 27.77 10.11 13.19
C GLY A 80 26.29 9.76 13.06
N ASP A 81 25.42 10.68 12.62
CA ASP A 81 24.02 10.37 12.37
C ASP A 81 23.86 9.33 11.24
N VAL A 82 22.95 8.39 11.44
CA VAL A 82 22.59 7.38 10.43
C VAL A 82 21.23 7.68 9.84
N ILE A 83 21.20 8.00 8.54
CA ILE A 83 19.98 8.22 7.79
C ILE A 83 19.61 6.93 7.05
N ASN A 84 18.38 6.46 7.25
CA ASN A 84 17.83 5.34 6.49
C ASN A 84 16.63 5.81 5.69
N ILE A 85 16.64 5.53 4.39
CA ILE A 85 15.47 5.70 3.55
C ILE A 85 14.79 4.35 3.36
N LEU A 86 13.50 4.31 3.62
CA LEU A 86 12.68 3.13 3.46
C LEU A 86 11.56 3.48 2.48
N PRO A 87 11.68 3.09 1.20
CA PRO A 87 10.54 3.11 0.32
C PRO A 87 9.47 2.21 0.93
N ALA A 88 8.22 2.59 0.77
CA ALA A 88 7.11 1.72 1.12
C ALA A 88 7.10 0.51 0.16
N VAL A 89 7.91 -0.52 0.44
CA VAL A 89 7.97 -1.74 -0.37
C VAL A 89 6.95 -2.73 0.15
N ALA A 90 5.92 -2.97 -0.67
CA ALA A 90 5.00 -4.06 -0.49
C ALA A 90 5.62 -5.36 -1.00
N GLY A 91 5.83 -6.35 -0.12
CA GLY A 91 6.10 -7.74 -0.52
C GLY A 91 4.87 -8.38 -1.19
N GLY A 92 4.56 -7.96 -2.41
CA GLY A 92 3.58 -8.58 -3.30
C GLY A 92 4.28 -8.97 -4.60
N SER A 93 4.09 -10.21 -5.05
CA SER A 93 4.67 -10.74 -6.29
C SER A 93 4.49 -9.77 -7.46
N SER A 94 5.60 -9.25 -7.99
CA SER A 94 5.68 -8.53 -9.28
C SER A 94 5.46 -9.48 -10.47
N GLY A 95 4.49 -10.39 -10.34
CA GLY A 95 4.10 -11.35 -11.37
C GLY A 95 2.99 -10.77 -12.23
N THR A 96 3.39 -10.07 -13.29
CA THR A 96 2.70 -9.95 -14.59
C THR A 96 1.18 -10.19 -14.58
N VAL A 97 0.35 -9.22 -14.17
CA VAL A 97 -1.02 -9.05 -14.69
C VAL A 97 -1.46 -7.58 -14.51
N GLY A 98 -1.30 -6.76 -15.56
CA GLY A 98 -1.96 -5.46 -15.76
C GLY A 98 -1.53 -4.34 -14.81
N GLU A 99 -1.09 -3.21 -15.37
CA GLU A 99 -0.89 -1.96 -14.64
C GLU A 99 -2.16 -1.58 -13.86
N VAL A 100 -2.15 -1.78 -12.54
CA VAL A 100 -3.10 -1.08 -11.65
C VAL A 100 -2.37 0.19 -11.23
N SER A 101 -2.56 1.24 -12.00
CA SER A 101 -1.73 2.44 -12.02
C SER A 101 -1.91 3.36 -10.81
N ASP A 102 -3.08 3.39 -10.17
CA ASP A 102 -3.29 4.11 -8.90
C ASP A 102 -4.70 3.85 -8.34
N LEU A 103 -5.04 4.43 -7.17
CA LEU A 103 -6.45 4.57 -6.74
C LEU A 103 -7.11 5.72 -7.54
N SER A 104 -8.30 5.48 -8.09
CA SER A 104 -9.09 6.54 -8.71
C SER A 104 -9.63 7.53 -7.67
N GLU A 105 -10.02 8.73 -8.09
CA GLU A 105 -10.63 9.73 -7.19
C GLU A 105 -11.84 9.17 -6.42
N LYS A 106 -12.67 8.36 -7.09
CA LYS A 106 -13.83 7.71 -6.45
C LYS A 106 -13.40 6.69 -5.39
N GLU A 107 -12.30 5.99 -5.60
CA GLU A 107 -11.75 5.05 -4.61
C GLU A 107 -11.09 5.79 -3.45
N LEU A 108 -10.38 6.89 -3.72
CA LEU A 108 -9.83 7.77 -2.70
C LEU A 108 -10.92 8.32 -1.77
N ASP A 109 -12.04 8.78 -2.34
CA ASP A 109 -13.18 9.27 -1.55
C ASP A 109 -13.83 8.13 -0.74
N ARG A 110 -14.17 7.01 -1.42
CA ARG A 110 -14.80 5.84 -0.80
C ARG A 110 -13.96 5.24 0.34
N TYR A 111 -12.65 5.21 0.18
CA TYR A 111 -11.71 4.57 1.11
C TYR A 111 -10.92 5.58 1.97
N SER A 112 -11.30 6.86 1.95
CA SER A 112 -10.64 7.93 2.70
C SER A 112 -10.38 7.57 4.17
N ARG A 113 -11.42 7.12 4.89
CA ARG A 113 -11.33 6.77 6.31
C ARG A 113 -10.38 5.61 6.60
N GLN A 114 -10.31 4.60 5.73
CA GLN A 114 -9.41 3.45 5.94
C GLN A 114 -7.97 3.77 5.53
N ILE A 115 -7.78 4.62 4.50
CA ILE A 115 -6.47 5.13 4.10
C ILE A 115 -5.83 5.97 5.22
N MET A 116 -6.63 6.65 6.04
CA MET A 116 -6.13 7.42 7.18
C MET A 116 -5.57 6.57 8.34
N LEU A 117 -5.89 5.27 8.40
CA LEU A 117 -5.37 4.38 9.44
C LEU A 117 -3.89 4.07 9.18
N GLU A 118 -3.03 4.21 10.18
CA GLU A 118 -1.58 4.04 10.06
C GLU A 118 -1.22 2.61 9.60
N GLU A 119 -1.99 1.62 10.02
CA GLU A 119 -1.78 0.20 9.69
C GLU A 119 -2.17 -0.15 8.25
N ILE A 120 -3.03 0.65 7.61
CA ILE A 120 -3.47 0.44 6.22
C ILE A 120 -2.75 1.43 5.31
N GLY A 121 -2.97 2.73 5.50
CA GLY A 121 -2.41 3.76 4.65
C GLY A 121 -2.89 3.68 3.19
N TYR A 122 -2.37 4.58 2.36
CA TYR A 122 -2.59 4.52 0.92
C TYR A 122 -2.11 3.20 0.30
N GLN A 123 -0.94 2.73 0.77
CA GLN A 123 -0.30 1.52 0.24
C GLN A 123 -1.03 0.24 0.61
N GLY A 124 -1.54 0.10 1.84
CA GLY A 124 -2.39 -1.02 2.21
C GLY A 124 -3.65 -1.08 1.36
N GLN A 125 -4.23 0.09 1.04
CA GLN A 125 -5.38 0.14 0.15
C GLN A 125 -5.05 -0.31 -1.28
N LEU A 126 -3.90 0.12 -1.81
CA LEU A 126 -3.45 -0.31 -3.13
C LEU A 126 -3.18 -1.83 -3.16
N LYS A 127 -2.62 -2.40 -2.08
CA LYS A 127 -2.46 -3.86 -1.94
C LYS A 127 -3.81 -4.58 -1.94
N LEU A 128 -4.81 -4.07 -1.23
CA LEU A 128 -6.17 -4.63 -1.25
C LEU A 128 -6.74 -4.60 -2.67
N LYS A 129 -6.62 -3.46 -3.37
CA LYS A 129 -7.04 -3.33 -4.78
C LYS A 129 -6.33 -4.33 -5.70
N GLN A 130 -5.06 -4.63 -5.47
CA GLN A 130 -4.31 -5.59 -6.29
C GLN A 130 -4.57 -7.06 -5.88
N ALA A 131 -5.16 -7.30 -4.71
CA ALA A 131 -5.39 -8.62 -4.18
C ALA A 131 -6.46 -9.40 -4.98
N LYS A 132 -6.23 -10.70 -5.08
CA LYS A 132 -7.15 -11.67 -5.70
C LYS A 132 -7.49 -12.74 -4.67
N ILE A 133 -8.76 -12.84 -4.30
CA ILE A 133 -9.22 -13.77 -3.26
C ILE A 133 -10.26 -14.71 -3.85
N CYS A 134 -10.18 -16.00 -3.49
CA CYS A 134 -11.16 -17.02 -3.84
C CYS A 134 -11.89 -17.45 -2.58
N VAL A 135 -13.21 -17.27 -2.54
CA VAL A 135 -14.08 -17.71 -1.45
C VAL A 135 -14.90 -18.90 -1.93
N VAL A 136 -14.78 -20.03 -1.23
CA VAL A 136 -15.51 -21.26 -1.53
C VAL A 136 -16.67 -21.38 -0.54
N GLY A 137 -17.89 -21.28 -1.05
CA GLY A 137 -19.13 -21.18 -0.31
C GLY A 137 -19.52 -19.74 0.00
N VAL A 138 -20.76 -19.35 -0.33
CA VAL A 138 -21.39 -18.06 0.00
C VAL A 138 -22.67 -18.24 0.83
N GLY A 139 -22.70 -19.33 1.62
CA GLY A 139 -23.68 -19.56 2.67
C GLY A 139 -23.41 -18.70 3.93
N GLY A 140 -23.83 -19.17 5.11
CA GLY A 140 -23.85 -18.34 6.33
C GLY A 140 -22.52 -17.69 6.75
N LEU A 141 -21.38 -18.32 6.43
CA LEU A 141 -20.04 -17.75 6.70
C LEU A 141 -19.52 -16.93 5.52
N GLY A 142 -19.68 -17.43 4.29
CA GLY A 142 -19.16 -16.75 3.11
C GLY A 142 -19.84 -15.41 2.84
N ASN A 143 -21.12 -15.30 3.20
CA ASN A 143 -21.95 -14.11 3.02
C ASN A 143 -21.35 -12.86 3.71
N PRO A 144 -21.06 -12.85 5.03
CA PRO A 144 -20.38 -11.72 5.66
C PRO A 144 -18.93 -11.55 5.17
N ILE A 145 -18.21 -12.64 4.88
CA ILE A 145 -16.81 -12.56 4.42
C ILE A 145 -16.73 -11.81 3.09
N VAL A 146 -17.46 -12.26 2.08
CA VAL A 146 -17.46 -11.65 0.73
C VAL A 146 -17.91 -10.20 0.79
N THR A 147 -18.96 -9.90 1.57
CA THR A 147 -19.45 -8.52 1.77
C THR A 147 -18.35 -7.62 2.33
N ARG A 148 -17.59 -8.11 3.32
CA ARG A 148 -16.48 -7.34 3.92
C ARG A 148 -15.29 -7.22 2.98
N LEU A 149 -14.91 -8.27 2.27
CA LEU A 149 -13.84 -8.21 1.27
C LEU A 149 -14.13 -7.17 0.18
N ALA A 150 -15.38 -7.12 -0.30
CA ALA A 150 -15.82 -6.13 -1.28
C ALA A 150 -15.77 -4.72 -0.69
N ALA A 151 -16.31 -4.53 0.52
CA ALA A 151 -16.31 -3.23 1.20
C ALA A 151 -14.90 -2.70 1.51
N MET A 152 -13.94 -3.58 1.81
CA MET A 152 -12.53 -3.22 2.02
C MET A 152 -11.83 -2.80 0.73
N GLY A 153 -12.40 -3.11 -0.44
CA GLY A 153 -11.84 -2.77 -1.74
C GLY A 153 -10.87 -3.82 -2.29
N VAL A 154 -11.10 -5.10 -2.00
CA VAL A 154 -10.37 -6.19 -2.66
C VAL A 154 -10.70 -6.18 -4.16
N GLY A 155 -9.69 -6.04 -5.02
CA GLY A 155 -9.96 -5.78 -6.44
C GLY A 155 -10.50 -6.96 -7.22
N LYS A 156 -10.22 -8.21 -6.81
CA LYS A 156 -10.85 -9.38 -7.43
C LYS A 156 -11.26 -10.41 -6.40
N ILE A 157 -12.57 -10.66 -6.34
CA ILE A 157 -13.15 -11.71 -5.51
C ILE A 157 -13.77 -12.75 -6.45
N ARG A 158 -13.29 -13.99 -6.36
CA ARG A 158 -13.91 -15.15 -7.00
C ARG A 158 -14.76 -15.86 -5.96
N ILE A 159 -16.03 -16.05 -6.25
CA ILE A 159 -16.96 -16.80 -5.41
C ILE A 159 -17.22 -18.14 -6.09
N VAL A 160 -17.14 -19.23 -5.34
CA VAL A 160 -17.45 -20.58 -5.82
C VAL A 160 -18.51 -21.18 -4.90
N ASP A 161 -19.72 -21.35 -5.41
CA ASP A 161 -20.81 -22.03 -4.72
C ASP A 161 -21.69 -22.67 -5.81
N ARG A 162 -22.23 -23.86 -5.53
CA ARG A 162 -23.05 -24.62 -6.49
C ARG A 162 -24.54 -24.51 -6.19
N ASP A 163 -24.90 -23.98 -5.03
CA ASP A 163 -26.27 -23.99 -4.55
C ASP A 163 -27.11 -22.82 -5.09
N VAL A 164 -28.42 -22.98 -4.93
CA VAL A 164 -29.42 -21.92 -5.09
C VAL A 164 -29.85 -21.40 -3.72
N ILE A 165 -30.48 -20.22 -3.71
CA ILE A 165 -30.98 -19.58 -2.49
C ILE A 165 -32.26 -20.27 -2.04
N GLU A 166 -32.33 -20.60 -0.75
CA GLU A 166 -33.49 -21.25 -0.13
C GLU A 166 -34.05 -20.41 1.02
N LEU A 167 -35.37 -20.40 1.17
CA LEU A 167 -36.06 -19.69 2.27
C LEU A 167 -35.54 -20.12 3.66
N SER A 168 -35.31 -21.43 3.83
CA SER A 168 -34.78 -22.04 5.06
C SER A 168 -33.39 -21.52 5.47
N ASN A 169 -32.68 -20.87 4.55
CA ASN A 169 -31.29 -20.43 4.70
C ASN A 169 -31.18 -18.92 4.99
N LEU A 170 -32.23 -18.15 4.76
CA LEU A 170 -32.19 -16.68 4.84
C LEU A 170 -31.86 -16.15 6.23
N HIS A 171 -32.26 -16.85 7.30
CA HIS A 171 -31.99 -16.44 8.69
C HIS A 171 -30.50 -16.28 9.02
N ARG A 172 -29.60 -16.86 8.20
CA ARG A 172 -28.14 -16.76 8.36
C ARG A 172 -27.42 -16.23 7.12
N GLN A 173 -28.12 -15.98 6.02
CA GLN A 173 -27.55 -15.54 4.74
C GLN A 173 -28.10 -14.14 4.40
N THR A 174 -27.74 -13.15 5.21
CA THR A 174 -28.39 -11.84 5.27
C THR A 174 -28.20 -10.95 4.03
N MET A 175 -27.29 -11.27 3.13
CA MET A 175 -27.22 -10.63 1.80
C MET A 175 -28.45 -10.95 0.94
N PHE A 176 -29.09 -12.11 1.11
CA PHE A 176 -30.23 -12.54 0.31
C PHE A 176 -31.56 -12.21 0.99
N ASN A 177 -32.61 -12.04 0.19
CA ASN A 177 -33.98 -11.83 0.64
C ASN A 177 -34.94 -12.85 0.00
N GLU A 178 -36.23 -12.78 0.32
CA GLU A 178 -37.23 -13.73 -0.18
C GLU A 178 -37.41 -13.66 -1.71
N ASP A 179 -37.21 -12.49 -2.33
CA ASP A 179 -37.27 -12.32 -3.79
C ASP A 179 -36.10 -13.01 -4.52
N ASP A 180 -35.02 -13.32 -3.79
CA ASP A 180 -33.86 -14.04 -4.32
C ASP A 180 -34.03 -15.56 -4.31
N VAL A 181 -35.08 -16.10 -3.67
CA VAL A 181 -35.27 -17.56 -3.51
C VAL A 181 -35.37 -18.24 -4.88
N GLY A 182 -34.63 -19.35 -5.03
CA GLY A 182 -34.51 -20.11 -6.28
C GLY A 182 -33.43 -19.60 -7.23
N GLN A 183 -32.85 -18.41 -7.00
CA GLN A 183 -31.75 -17.90 -7.82
C GLN A 183 -30.40 -18.54 -7.41
N VAL A 184 -29.45 -18.56 -8.35
CA VAL A 184 -28.09 -19.10 -8.12
C VAL A 184 -27.33 -18.19 -7.15
N LYS A 185 -26.81 -18.76 -6.05
CA LYS A 185 -26.16 -17.98 -4.98
C LYS A 185 -25.03 -17.10 -5.48
N VAL A 186 -24.13 -17.64 -6.33
CA VAL A 186 -22.96 -16.88 -6.80
C VAL A 186 -23.33 -15.70 -7.69
N GLU A 187 -24.38 -15.82 -8.51
CA GLU A 187 -24.81 -14.76 -9.41
C GLU A 187 -25.48 -13.63 -8.63
N THR A 188 -26.39 -13.98 -7.71
CA THR A 188 -27.04 -13.02 -6.84
C THR A 188 -26.03 -12.34 -5.91
N ALA A 189 -25.08 -13.09 -5.35
CA ALA A 189 -24.03 -12.52 -4.52
C ALA A 189 -23.16 -11.51 -5.28
N ALA A 190 -22.75 -11.85 -6.51
CA ALA A 190 -21.98 -10.94 -7.35
C ALA A 190 -22.73 -9.61 -7.60
N LYS A 191 -24.04 -9.67 -7.88
CA LYS A 191 -24.87 -8.47 -8.09
C LYS A 191 -24.95 -7.58 -6.85
N LYS A 192 -24.93 -8.15 -5.65
CA LYS A 192 -25.16 -7.43 -4.38
C LYS A 192 -23.91 -6.78 -3.79
N ILE A 193 -22.71 -7.21 -4.22
CA ILE A 193 -21.44 -6.71 -3.68
C ILE A 193 -20.69 -5.76 -4.62
N THR A 194 -21.25 -5.49 -5.82
CA THR A 194 -20.67 -4.61 -6.84
C THR A 194 -21.34 -3.24 -6.80
#